data_AF-A0A3A9FJ52-F1
#
_entry.id   AF-A0A3A9FJ52-F1
#
_cell.length_a   1.000
_cell.length_b   1.000
_cell.length_c   1.000
_cell.angle_alpha   90.00
_cell.angle_beta   90.00
_cell.angle_gamma   90.00
#
_symmetry.space_group_name_H-M   'P 1'
#
loop_
_entity.id
_entity.type
_entity.pdbx_description
1 polymer ?
#
loop_
_entity_poly.entity_id
_entity_poly.type
_entity_poly.pdbx_seq_one_letter_code
_entity_poly.pdbx_strand_id
1 'polypeptide(L)'
;MGLSQEELLELRKFKDYPDDDNIRFKEIIRQKLCADKRIIHVLNHPTLDENAPDEYLGKALFPYYVVPGVATDAKNYICFETGFSETSEQNRLIKYGKIIFYVLCDQKTIFDTETEISRHDLLAALIRDVFNWTNCFGQQVHLVKETAGVTENQYALRTLVFELKTPNAVLKTRNNQTTIVNNKVVN
;
A
#
# COMPACT_ATOMS: atom_id res chain seq x y z
N MET A 1 -20.50 24.61 -4.50
CA MET A 1 -21.06 23.52 -5.33
C MET A 1 -20.33 22.24 -4.96
N GLY A 2 -21.04 21.22 -4.51
CA GLY A 2 -20.47 19.87 -4.36
C GLY A 2 -20.61 19.10 -5.67
N LEU A 3 -19.74 18.13 -5.89
CA LEU A 3 -19.86 17.18 -7.01
C LEU A 3 -21.16 16.37 -6.87
N SER A 4 -21.78 16.07 -8.01
CA SER A 4 -22.92 15.16 -8.09
C SER A 4 -22.51 13.71 -7.78
N GLN A 5 -23.49 12.86 -7.47
CA GLN A 5 -23.24 11.43 -7.21
C GLN A 5 -22.64 10.71 -8.44
N GLU A 6 -23.03 11.11 -9.64
CA GLU A 6 -22.49 10.57 -10.89
C GLU A 6 -21.02 10.95 -11.06
N GLU A 7 -20.66 12.23 -10.83
CA GLU A 7 -19.26 12.68 -10.87
C GLU A 7 -18.40 11.96 -9.82
N LEU A 8 -18.93 11.75 -8.60
CA LEU A 8 -18.23 10.99 -7.57
C LEU A 8 -18.02 9.53 -7.95
N LEU A 9 -18.99 8.91 -8.65
CA LEU A 9 -18.85 7.55 -9.13
C LEU A 9 -17.76 7.44 -10.20
N GLU A 10 -17.69 8.39 -11.14
CA GLU A 10 -16.61 8.45 -12.13
C GLU A 10 -15.23 8.60 -11.47
N LEU A 11 -15.10 9.42 -10.42
CA LEU A 11 -13.85 9.57 -9.67
C LEU A 11 -13.44 8.29 -8.92
N ARG A 12 -14.39 7.46 -8.50
CA ARG A 12 -14.07 6.19 -7.81
C ARG A 12 -13.48 5.15 -8.76
N LYS A 13 -13.82 5.20 -10.05
CA LYS A 13 -13.33 4.24 -11.05
C LYS A 13 -11.82 4.30 -11.28
N PHE A 14 -11.15 5.39 -10.89
CA PHE A 14 -9.68 5.49 -10.95
C PHE A 14 -8.96 4.36 -10.21
N LYS A 15 -9.62 3.72 -9.23
CA LYS A 15 -9.10 2.54 -8.52
C LYS A 15 -8.95 1.31 -9.41
N ASP A 16 -9.79 1.21 -10.43
CA ASP A 16 -9.88 0.05 -11.32
C ASP A 16 -9.19 0.30 -12.67
N TYR A 17 -8.81 1.55 -12.95
CA TYR A 17 -8.20 1.91 -14.22
C TYR A 17 -6.78 1.35 -14.36
N PRO A 18 -6.43 0.78 -15.52
CA PRO A 18 -5.11 0.18 -15.75
C PRO A 18 -4.00 1.22 -15.99
N ASP A 19 -4.34 2.50 -16.19
CA ASP A 19 -3.38 3.58 -16.49
C ASP A 19 -2.82 4.30 -15.25
N ASP A 20 -3.37 4.07 -14.06
CA ASP A 20 -2.80 4.58 -12.80
C ASP A 20 -2.40 3.44 -11.86
N ASP A 21 -1.16 2.97 -12.04
CA ASP A 21 -0.62 1.92 -11.18
C ASP A 21 -0.45 2.35 -9.72
N ASN A 22 -0.29 3.64 -9.42
CA ASN A 22 -0.19 4.06 -8.03
C ASN A 22 -1.52 3.86 -7.30
N ILE A 23 -2.63 4.30 -7.89
CA ILE A 23 -3.95 4.14 -7.28
C ILE A 23 -4.33 2.64 -7.26
N ARG A 24 -4.18 1.95 -8.39
CA ARG A 24 -4.55 0.54 -8.53
C ARG A 24 -3.78 -0.37 -7.56
N PHE A 25 -2.47 -0.20 -7.44
CA PHE A 25 -1.66 -1.01 -6.52
C PHE A 25 -2.00 -0.72 -5.07
N LYS A 26 -2.20 0.55 -4.71
CA LYS A 26 -2.62 0.91 -3.36
C LYS A 26 -3.98 0.31 -2.99
N GLU A 27 -4.92 0.23 -3.94
CA GLU A 27 -6.20 -0.45 -3.73
C GLU A 27 -6.04 -1.96 -3.55
N ILE A 28 -5.19 -2.63 -4.35
CA ILE A 28 -4.87 -4.06 -4.17
C ILE A 28 -4.25 -4.31 -2.80
N ILE A 29 -3.29 -3.48 -2.38
CA ILE A 29 -2.65 -3.57 -1.07
C ILE A 29 -3.70 -3.42 0.03
N ARG A 30 -4.56 -2.39 -0.07
CA ARG A 30 -5.66 -2.16 0.88
C ARG A 30 -6.54 -3.40 1.02
N GLN A 31 -7.02 -3.94 -0.10
CA GLN A 31 -7.91 -5.12 -0.09
C GLN A 31 -7.22 -6.33 0.55
N LYS A 32 -5.96 -6.57 0.24
CA LYS A 32 -5.18 -7.69 0.80
C LYS A 32 -4.95 -7.54 2.31
N LEU A 33 -4.61 -6.35 2.79
CA LEU A 33 -4.43 -6.08 4.21
C LEU A 33 -5.76 -6.19 4.98
N CYS A 34 -6.84 -5.61 4.45
CA CYS A 34 -8.17 -5.69 5.07
C CYS A 34 -8.75 -7.11 5.09
N ALA A 35 -8.41 -7.95 4.10
CA ALA A 35 -8.87 -9.33 4.04
C ALA A 35 -8.15 -10.26 5.03
N ASP A 36 -6.94 -9.90 5.49
CA ASP A 36 -6.18 -10.72 6.42
C ASP A 36 -6.53 -10.40 7.88
N LYS A 37 -7.37 -11.25 8.48
CA LYS A 37 -7.79 -11.13 9.88
C LYS A 37 -6.61 -11.10 10.86
N ARG A 38 -5.50 -11.77 10.55
CA ARG A 38 -4.30 -11.79 11.41
C ARG A 38 -3.68 -10.40 11.48
N ILE A 39 -3.63 -9.68 10.36
CA ILE A 39 -3.12 -8.31 10.31
C ILE A 39 -4.03 -7.37 11.11
N ILE A 40 -5.35 -7.47 10.90
CA ILE A 40 -6.34 -6.63 11.58
C ILE A 40 -6.29 -6.82 13.10
N HIS A 41 -6.20 -8.07 13.54
CA HIS A 41 -6.06 -8.42 14.95
C HIS A 41 -4.74 -7.90 15.54
N VAL A 42 -3.61 -8.14 14.87
CA VAL A 42 -2.28 -7.71 15.37
C VAL A 42 -2.11 -6.18 15.31
N LEU A 43 -2.89 -5.44 14.53
CA LEU A 43 -2.91 -3.97 14.65
C LEU A 43 -3.41 -3.50 16.03
N ASN A 44 -4.25 -4.29 16.71
CA ASN A 44 -4.72 -4.06 18.07
C ASN A 44 -5.19 -2.60 18.30
N HIS A 45 -6.16 -2.18 17.50
CA HIS A 45 -6.71 -0.83 17.59
C HIS A 45 -7.74 -0.75 18.73
N PRO A 46 -7.66 0.23 19.65
CA PRO A 46 -8.46 0.23 20.87
C PRO A 46 -9.98 0.41 20.67
N THR A 47 -10.39 1.05 19.58
CA THR A 47 -11.79 1.45 19.36
C THR A 47 -12.45 0.88 18.11
N LEU A 48 -11.72 0.08 17.31
CA LEU A 48 -12.27 -0.47 16.05
C LEU A 48 -12.67 -1.93 16.24
N ASP A 49 -13.74 -2.32 15.54
CA ASP A 49 -14.18 -3.70 15.48
C ASP A 49 -13.36 -4.48 14.44
N GLU A 50 -12.71 -5.56 14.86
CA GLU A 50 -11.94 -6.45 13.98
C GLU A 50 -12.80 -7.10 12.88
N ASN A 51 -14.12 -7.16 13.07
CA ASN A 51 -15.05 -7.67 12.07
C ASN A 51 -15.43 -6.62 11.01
N ALA A 52 -15.01 -5.36 11.18
CA ALA A 52 -15.23 -4.24 10.25
C ALA A 52 -13.88 -3.71 9.69
N PRO A 53 -13.13 -4.53 8.92
CA PRO A 53 -11.75 -4.19 8.51
C PRO A 53 -11.65 -2.96 7.60
N ASP A 54 -12.73 -2.57 6.91
CA ASP A 54 -12.75 -1.35 6.11
C ASP A 54 -12.62 -0.08 6.97
N GLU A 55 -13.02 -0.11 8.25
CA GLU A 55 -12.89 1.04 9.15
C GLU A 55 -11.44 1.35 9.54
N TYR A 56 -10.52 0.39 9.36
CA TYR A 56 -9.10 0.60 9.63
C TYR A 56 -8.46 1.53 8.61
N LEU A 57 -9.05 1.70 7.42
CA LEU A 57 -8.56 2.63 6.41
C LEU A 57 -8.63 4.08 6.91
N GLY A 58 -7.50 4.77 6.88
CA GLY A 58 -7.42 6.15 7.36
C GLY A 58 -7.39 6.29 8.89
N LYS A 59 -7.36 5.16 9.63
CA LYS A 59 -7.22 5.13 11.10
C LYS A 59 -5.97 4.37 11.55
N ALA A 60 -5.71 3.21 10.93
CA ALA A 60 -4.53 2.36 11.19
C ALA A 60 -3.83 1.90 9.90
N LEU A 61 -4.57 1.80 8.79
CA LEU A 61 -4.07 1.47 7.46
C LEU A 61 -4.06 2.74 6.60
N PHE A 62 -2.89 3.17 6.15
CA PHE A 62 -2.73 4.43 5.42
C PHE A 62 -2.08 4.24 4.05
N PRO A 63 -2.71 4.66 2.94
CA PRO A 63 -2.13 4.61 1.60
C PRO A 63 -1.13 5.75 1.33
N TYR A 64 -0.56 6.32 2.39
CA TYR A 64 0.45 7.37 2.41
C TYR A 64 1.24 7.27 3.72
N TYR A 65 2.46 7.79 3.73
CA TYR A 65 3.25 7.88 4.95
C TYR A 65 2.62 8.87 5.93
N VAL A 66 2.53 8.48 7.20
CA VAL A 66 2.04 9.32 8.30
C VAL A 66 3.12 9.40 9.36
N VAL A 67 3.32 10.60 9.90
CA VAL A 67 4.14 10.80 11.11
C VAL A 67 3.23 10.59 12.33
N PRO A 68 3.48 9.57 13.16
CA PRO A 68 2.68 9.33 14.36
C PRO A 68 2.76 10.52 15.32
N GLY A 69 1.68 10.88 16.02
CA GLY A 69 1.68 11.97 17.02
C GLY A 69 0.80 13.17 16.68
N VAL A 70 0.19 13.20 15.50
CA VAL A 70 -0.86 14.17 15.14
C VAL A 70 -2.23 13.54 15.38
N ALA A 71 -2.68 13.55 16.63
CA ALA A 71 -4.07 13.31 17.06
C ALA A 71 -4.80 12.07 16.50
N THR A 72 -4.14 10.91 16.49
CA THR A 72 -4.78 9.62 16.13
C THR A 72 -4.82 8.67 17.32
N ASP A 73 -5.99 8.09 17.61
CA ASP A 73 -6.19 7.12 18.72
C ASP A 73 -5.47 5.78 18.49
N ALA A 74 -5.05 5.51 17.26
CA ALA A 74 -4.33 4.31 16.88
C ALA A 74 -2.94 4.26 17.52
N LYS A 75 -2.53 3.07 17.96
CA LYS A 75 -1.18 2.83 18.53
C LYS A 75 -0.24 2.12 17.57
N ASN A 76 -0.79 1.45 16.56
CA ASN A 76 -0.02 0.72 15.58
C ASN A 76 -0.58 1.00 14.18
N TYR A 77 0.33 1.13 13.23
CA TYR A 77 0.05 1.63 11.89
C TYR A 77 0.76 0.80 10.84
N ILE A 78 0.08 0.59 9.72
CA ILE A 78 0.71 0.19 8.47
C ILE A 78 0.45 1.30 7.45
N CYS A 79 1.51 2.02 7.13
CA CYS A 79 1.51 2.97 6.02
C CYS A 79 2.12 2.29 4.79
N PHE A 80 1.66 2.64 3.60
CA PHE A 80 2.23 2.11 2.38
C PHE A 80 2.22 3.12 1.24
N GLU A 81 3.26 3.05 0.41
CA GLU A 81 3.41 3.85 -0.79
C GLU A 81 3.91 3.01 -1.95
N THR A 82 3.71 3.56 -3.14
CA THR A 82 4.10 2.95 -4.41
C THR A 82 4.89 3.97 -5.21
N GLY A 83 5.88 3.51 -5.94
CA GLY A 83 6.68 4.34 -6.83
C GLY A 83 7.04 3.55 -8.08
N PHE A 84 7.01 4.22 -9.22
CA PHE A 84 7.33 3.61 -10.51
C PHE A 84 8.37 4.44 -11.24
N SER A 85 9.41 3.78 -11.75
CA SER A 85 10.49 4.43 -12.51
C SER A 85 10.80 3.65 -13.77
N GLU A 86 11.11 4.33 -14.87
CA GLU A 86 11.54 3.68 -16.11
C GLU A 86 12.90 3.00 -15.93
N THR A 87 13.08 1.81 -16.52
CA THR A 87 14.30 1.01 -16.32
C THR A 87 15.50 1.52 -17.11
N SER A 88 15.30 2.07 -18.31
CA SER A 88 16.34 2.76 -19.10
C SER A 88 15.72 3.49 -20.30
N GLU A 89 16.41 4.49 -20.85
CA GLU A 89 15.99 5.17 -22.09
C GLU A 89 15.88 4.22 -23.29
N GLN A 90 16.67 3.12 -23.28
CA GLN A 90 16.70 2.16 -24.39
C GLN A 90 15.51 1.19 -24.37
N ASN A 91 14.92 0.91 -23.20
CA ASN A 91 13.77 0.02 -23.09
C ASN A 91 12.65 0.68 -22.28
N ARG A 92 11.92 1.58 -22.97
CA ARG A 92 10.73 2.25 -22.45
C ARG A 92 9.52 1.32 -22.28
N LEU A 93 9.61 0.03 -22.61
CA LEU A 93 8.48 -0.92 -22.50
C LEU A 93 8.34 -1.52 -21.12
N ILE A 94 9.35 -1.40 -20.26
CA ILE A 94 9.34 -1.94 -18.89
C ILE A 94 9.55 -0.80 -17.91
N LYS A 95 8.80 -0.83 -16.82
CA LYS A 95 9.03 0.03 -15.66
C LYS A 95 9.24 -0.82 -14.41
N TYR A 96 9.95 -0.23 -13.47
CA TYR A 96 10.25 -0.82 -12.18
C TYR A 96 9.29 -0.26 -11.14
N GLY A 97 8.55 -1.16 -10.49
CA GLY A 97 7.64 -0.82 -9.41
C GLY A 97 8.31 -1.08 -8.06
N LYS A 98 8.20 -0.11 -7.16
CA LYS A 98 8.55 -0.21 -5.74
C LYS A 98 7.28 -0.09 -4.92
N ILE A 99 7.12 -0.99 -3.97
CA ILE A 99 6.08 -0.93 -2.94
C ILE A 99 6.79 -0.86 -1.61
N ILE A 100 6.51 0.17 -0.82
CA ILE A 100 7.16 0.40 0.46
C ILE A 100 6.10 0.35 1.55
N PHE A 101 6.31 -0.49 2.55
CA PHE A 101 5.52 -0.54 3.77
C PHE A 101 6.32 0.06 4.92
N TYR A 102 5.64 0.86 5.74
CA TYR A 102 6.14 1.37 7.00
C TYR A 102 5.22 0.86 8.11
N VAL A 103 5.73 -0.04 8.93
CA VAL A 103 5.05 -0.56 10.12
C VAL A 103 5.52 0.26 11.30
N LEU A 104 4.62 1.01 11.93
CA LEU A 104 4.92 1.83 13.10
C LEU A 104 4.15 1.29 14.30
N CYS A 105 4.82 0.89 15.36
CA CYS A 105 4.18 0.39 16.58
C CYS A 105 4.65 1.20 17.80
N ASP A 106 3.70 1.65 18.62
CA ASP A 106 3.98 2.35 19.88
C ASP A 106 4.78 1.43 20.80
N GLN A 107 5.87 1.95 21.40
CA GLN A 107 6.70 1.23 22.35
C GLN A 107 5.92 0.60 23.52
N LYS A 108 4.80 1.20 23.93
CA LYS A 108 3.96 0.68 25.03
C LYS A 108 3.16 -0.56 24.65
N THR A 109 2.88 -0.76 23.36
CA THR A 109 2.15 -1.92 22.83
C THR A 109 3.00 -2.77 21.90
N ILE A 110 4.32 -2.59 21.98
CA ILE A 110 5.28 -3.20 21.06
C ILE A 110 5.37 -4.71 21.21
N PHE A 111 5.10 -5.23 22.41
CA PHE A 111 5.09 -6.66 22.66
C PHE A 111 3.66 -7.17 22.50
N ASP A 112 3.47 -8.15 21.61
CA ASP A 112 2.19 -8.82 21.46
C ASP A 112 2.08 -9.93 22.51
N THR A 113 1.11 -9.79 23.42
CA THR A 113 1.00 -10.67 24.60
C THR A 113 0.49 -12.08 24.26
N GLU A 114 -0.18 -12.25 23.12
CA GLU A 114 -0.72 -13.56 22.71
C GLU A 114 0.33 -14.41 22.00
N THR A 115 1.18 -13.77 21.20
CA THR A 115 2.22 -14.44 20.40
C THR A 115 3.61 -14.36 21.01
N GLU A 116 3.83 -13.49 21.99
CA GLU A 116 5.15 -13.18 22.59
C GLU A 116 6.18 -12.64 21.58
N ILE A 117 5.71 -12.07 20.47
CA ILE A 117 6.55 -11.52 19.40
C ILE A 117 6.41 -9.99 19.40
N SER A 118 7.49 -9.29 19.07
CA SER A 118 7.44 -7.86 18.82
C SER A 118 6.45 -7.55 17.67
N ARG A 119 5.41 -6.75 17.95
CA ARG A 119 4.30 -6.45 17.05
C ARG A 119 4.74 -5.92 15.68
N HIS A 120 5.74 -5.05 15.64
CA HIS A 120 6.29 -4.53 14.38
C HIS A 120 6.94 -5.61 13.51
N ASP A 121 7.64 -6.58 14.12
CA ASP A 121 8.23 -7.72 13.42
C ASP A 121 7.16 -8.72 13.00
N LEU A 122 6.14 -8.96 13.84
CA LEU A 122 5.01 -9.82 13.53
C LEU A 122 4.20 -9.28 12.34
N LEU A 123 3.85 -7.99 12.35
CA LEU A 123 3.18 -7.35 11.22
C LEU A 123 4.05 -7.37 9.96
N ALA A 124 5.36 -7.14 10.07
CA ALA A 124 6.27 -7.27 8.94
C ALA A 124 6.31 -8.70 8.38
N ALA A 125 6.29 -9.73 9.25
CA ALA A 125 6.20 -11.12 8.84
C ALA A 125 4.88 -11.42 8.10
N LEU A 126 3.75 -10.94 8.61
CA LEU A 126 2.44 -11.10 7.96
C LEU A 126 2.37 -10.38 6.61
N ILE A 127 2.91 -9.17 6.49
CA ILE A 127 3.01 -8.47 5.19
C ILE A 127 3.84 -9.30 4.20
N ARG A 128 4.97 -9.88 4.63
CA ARG A 128 5.78 -10.75 3.77
C ARG A 128 5.00 -12.00 3.35
N ASP A 129 4.28 -12.65 4.26
CA ASP A 129 3.43 -13.81 3.96
C ASP A 129 2.37 -13.48 2.90
N VAL A 130 1.76 -12.29 2.99
CA VAL A 130 0.71 -11.85 2.05
C VAL A 130 1.26 -11.48 0.67
N PHE A 131 2.42 -10.83 0.59
CA PHE A 131 2.89 -10.23 -0.66
C PHE A 131 4.11 -10.92 -1.29
N ASN A 132 5.06 -11.41 -0.50
CA ASN A 132 6.35 -11.87 -1.02
C ASN A 132 6.20 -13.07 -1.96
N TRP A 133 6.84 -12.99 -3.13
CA TRP A 133 6.78 -13.99 -4.21
C TRP A 133 5.38 -14.25 -4.81
N THR A 134 4.38 -13.43 -4.47
CA THR A 134 3.03 -13.55 -5.03
C THR A 134 2.87 -12.79 -6.35
N ASN A 135 1.81 -13.10 -7.10
CA ASN A 135 1.43 -12.42 -8.35
C ASN A 135 0.22 -11.49 -8.18
N CYS A 136 -0.04 -10.98 -6.96
CA CYS A 136 -1.26 -10.23 -6.66
C CYS A 136 -1.43 -8.93 -7.46
N PHE A 137 -0.36 -8.40 -8.05
CA PHE A 137 -0.38 -7.21 -8.92
C PHE A 137 -0.45 -7.53 -10.42
N GLY A 138 -0.55 -8.81 -10.79
CA GLY A 138 -0.42 -9.31 -12.17
C GLY A 138 1.02 -9.63 -12.58
N GLN A 139 2.00 -9.28 -11.74
CA GLN A 139 3.41 -9.65 -11.87
C GLN A 139 3.94 -10.11 -10.51
N GLN A 140 5.01 -10.90 -10.56
CA GLN A 140 5.65 -11.38 -9.35
C GLN A 140 6.33 -10.23 -8.62
N VAL A 141 5.99 -10.08 -7.35
CA VAL A 141 6.62 -9.13 -6.45
C VAL A 141 7.51 -9.87 -5.46
N HIS A 142 8.65 -9.29 -5.08
CA HIS A 142 9.54 -9.89 -4.09
C HIS A 142 10.15 -8.82 -3.18
N LEU A 143 10.44 -9.20 -1.95
CA LEU A 143 11.11 -8.37 -0.96
C LEU A 143 12.57 -8.17 -1.35
N VAL A 144 13.04 -6.92 -1.31
CA VAL A 144 14.44 -6.57 -1.60
C VAL A 144 15.14 -5.90 -0.44
N LYS A 145 14.38 -5.33 0.49
CA LYS A 145 14.93 -4.65 1.66
C LYS A 145 13.98 -4.76 2.83
N GLU A 146 14.55 -5.03 3.99
CA GLU A 146 13.85 -4.99 5.26
C GLU A 146 14.77 -4.37 6.31
N THR A 147 14.34 -3.27 6.93
CA THR A 147 15.17 -2.54 7.89
C THR A 147 14.36 -2.07 9.09
N ALA A 148 14.94 -2.22 10.29
CA ALA A 148 14.45 -1.58 11.51
C ALA A 148 14.85 -0.10 11.54
N GLY A 149 14.05 0.69 12.25
CA GLY A 149 14.36 2.04 12.65
C GLY A 149 13.59 2.42 13.91
N VAL A 150 13.83 3.64 14.37
CA VAL A 150 13.03 4.27 15.42
C VAL A 150 12.63 5.64 14.92
N THR A 151 11.43 6.08 15.29
CA THR A 151 11.01 7.47 15.06
C THR A 151 11.18 8.27 16.34
N GLU A 152 11.29 9.59 16.23
CA GLU A 152 11.43 10.50 17.38
C GLU A 152 10.24 10.37 18.37
N ASN A 153 9.08 9.92 17.89
CA ASN A 153 7.84 9.85 18.66
C ASN A 153 7.63 8.54 19.43
N GLN A 154 8.70 7.81 19.76
CA GLN A 154 8.65 6.54 20.51
C GLN A 154 7.91 5.41 19.77
N TYR A 155 7.91 5.42 18.44
CA TYR A 155 7.47 4.27 17.64
C TYR A 155 8.66 3.46 17.15
N ALA A 156 8.57 2.15 17.30
CA ALA A 156 9.43 1.22 16.58
C ALA A 156 8.96 1.15 15.12
N LEU A 157 9.90 1.28 14.19
CA LEU A 157 9.64 1.29 12.76
C LEU A 157 10.20 0.02 12.11
N ARG A 158 9.41 -0.62 11.26
CA ARG A 158 9.89 -1.60 10.28
C ARG A 158 9.55 -1.13 8.87
N THR A 159 10.57 -1.01 8.02
CA THR A 159 10.40 -0.67 6.61
C THR A 159 10.62 -1.90 5.76
N LEU A 160 9.66 -2.23 4.90
CA LEU A 160 9.76 -3.30 3.91
C LEU A 160 9.69 -2.68 2.51
N VAL A 161 10.65 -2.99 1.65
CA VAL A 161 10.63 -2.58 0.25
C VAL A 161 10.52 -3.83 -0.60
N PHE A 162 9.48 -3.84 -1.42
CA PHE A 162 9.21 -4.84 -2.42
C PHE A 162 9.40 -4.26 -3.80
N GLU A 163 9.81 -5.11 -4.73
CA GLU A 163 10.07 -4.73 -6.10
C GLU A 163 9.44 -5.69 -7.10
N LEU A 164 9.03 -5.13 -8.24
CA LEU A 164 8.51 -5.87 -9.37
C LEU A 164 8.85 -5.16 -10.69
N LYS A 165 8.79 -5.93 -11.79
CA LYS A 165 8.84 -5.38 -13.14
C LYS A 165 7.46 -5.49 -13.75
N THR A 166 6.98 -4.40 -14.32
CA THR A 166 5.67 -4.36 -14.98
C THR A 166 5.80 -3.64 -16.32
N PRO A 167 4.97 -3.94 -17.33
CA PRO A 167 4.98 -3.20 -18.58
C PRO A 167 4.80 -1.69 -18.33
N ASN A 168 5.56 -0.86 -19.03
CA ASN A 168 5.34 0.57 -19.03
C ASN A 168 4.02 0.81 -19.78
N ALA A 169 2.99 1.22 -19.04
CA ALA A 169 1.65 1.41 -19.59
C ALA A 169 1.66 2.61 -20.55
N VAL A 170 1.65 2.33 -21.85
CA VAL A 170 1.33 3.31 -22.91
C VAL A 170 -0.20 3.49 -23.02
N LEU A 171 -0.93 3.13 -21.97
CA LEU A 171 -2.39 3.09 -21.98
C LEU A 171 -2.94 4.39 -21.41
N LYS A 172 -4.04 4.87 -21.97
CA LYS A 172 -4.81 5.99 -21.43
C LYS A 172 -6.28 5.63 -21.47
N THR A 173 -6.94 5.76 -20.32
CA THR A 173 -8.38 5.52 -20.20
C THR A 173 -9.11 6.86 -20.31
N ARG A 174 -10.02 6.98 -21.28
CA ARG A 174 -10.95 8.11 -21.40
C ARG A 174 -12.35 7.56 -21.64
N ASN A 175 -13.35 8.08 -20.92
CA ASN A 175 -14.75 7.67 -21.05
C ASN A 175 -14.93 6.13 -20.96
N ASN A 176 -14.30 5.48 -19.98
CA ASN A 176 -14.28 4.02 -19.82
C ASN A 176 -13.71 3.21 -21.01
N GLN A 177 -12.99 3.85 -21.94
CA GLN A 177 -12.27 3.19 -23.02
C GLN A 177 -10.77 3.34 -22.83
N THR A 178 -10.07 2.21 -22.71
CA THR A 178 -8.61 2.15 -22.60
C THR A 178 -8.01 2.03 -23.99
N THR A 179 -7.13 2.98 -24.35
CA THR A 179 -6.46 3.04 -25.66
C THR A 179 -4.95 3.07 -25.50
N ILE A 180 -4.21 2.54 -26.48
CA ILE A 180 -2.74 2.68 -26.56
C ILE A 180 -2.41 4.06 -27.15
N VAL A 181 -1.67 4.89 -26.42
CA VAL A 181 -1.24 6.22 -26.84
C VAL A 181 0.11 6.13 -27.54
N ASN A 182 0.11 5.92 -28.86
CA ASN A 182 1.30 6.22 -29.65
C ASN A 182 1.44 7.74 -29.78
N ASN A 183 2.51 8.32 -29.25
CA ASN A 183 2.87 9.69 -29.58
C ASN A 183 3.05 9.78 -31.10
N LYS A 184 2.30 10.67 -31.76
CA LYS A 184 2.50 10.95 -33.19
C LYS A 184 3.95 11.39 -33.38
N VAL A 185 4.68 10.71 -34.26
CA VAL A 185 5.91 11.25 -34.82
C VAL A 185 5.51 12.52 -35.56
N VAL A 186 5.90 13.67 -35.02
CA VAL A 186 5.81 14.94 -35.76
C VAL A 186 6.90 14.85 -36.83
N ASN A 187 6.50 14.58 -38.07
CA ASN A 187 7.39 14.67 -39.23
C ASN A 187 7.81 16.13 -39.45
#